data_AF-A0A6M2A799-F1
#
_entry.id   AF-A0A6M2A799-F1
#
_cell.length_a   1.000
_cell.length_b   1.000
_cell.length_c   1.000
_cell.angle_alpha   90.00
_cell.angle_beta   90.00
_cell.angle_gamma   90.00
#
_symmetry.space_group_name_H-M   'P 1'
#
loop_
_entity.id
_entity.type
_entity.pdbx_description
1 polymer ?
#
loop_
_entity_poly.entity_id
_entity_poly.type
_entity_poly.pdbx_seq_one_letter_code
_entity_poly.pdbx_strand_id
1 'polypeptide(L)'
;MKKKILIYQDQGTFREGVRHTSSTFQELLGFNYEIQLVSARDLLQRTWEKSTALLIFPGGADIPYMKLLKGRGNQRIRSYVENGGAFIGICAGAYYSGDIVEFALNTRLEVREERELKFFPGIVRGPLLAPYEYETPSGVRAAKIYCNDLPISLYYNGGGYFKEAEQKKDVLVLGTYLDKVTLTKKLFQL
;
A
#
# COMPACT_ATOMS: atom_id res chain seq x y z
N MET A 1 -17.30 6.34 -23.46
CA MET A 1 -15.86 6.41 -23.13
C MET A 1 -15.53 5.33 -22.11
N LYS A 2 -14.38 4.65 -22.23
CA LYS A 2 -13.92 3.72 -21.20
C LYS A 2 -13.66 4.48 -19.90
N LYS A 3 -13.98 3.88 -18.74
CA LYS A 3 -13.53 4.42 -17.45
C LYS A 3 -12.02 4.22 -17.31
N LYS A 4 -11.39 5.00 -16.44
CA LYS A 4 -9.95 5.02 -16.23
C LYS A 4 -9.54 4.24 -14.98
N ILE A 5 -8.40 3.56 -15.05
CA ILE A 5 -7.65 3.10 -13.88
C ILE A 5 -6.46 4.04 -13.74
N LEU A 6 -6.42 4.78 -12.64
CA LEU A 6 -5.36 5.74 -12.38
C LEU A 6 -4.30 5.10 -11.50
N ILE A 7 -3.03 5.21 -11.91
CA ILE A 7 -1.88 4.74 -11.15
C ILE A 7 -1.05 5.96 -10.77
N TYR A 8 -0.86 6.16 -9.47
CA TYR A 8 -0.03 7.24 -8.96
C TYR A 8 1.44 7.03 -9.35
N GLN A 9 2.04 8.06 -9.96
CA GLN A 9 3.46 8.13 -10.30
C GLN A 9 3.98 9.53 -9.97
N ASP A 10 4.60 9.65 -8.80
CA ASP A 10 5.29 10.85 -8.34
C ASP A 10 6.29 10.46 -7.23
N GLN A 11 6.81 11.44 -6.49
CA GLN A 11 7.68 11.20 -5.34
C GLN A 11 7.12 10.14 -4.39
N GLY A 12 8.00 9.29 -3.89
CA GLY A 12 7.66 8.16 -3.04
C GLY A 12 7.36 6.88 -3.80
N THR A 13 7.09 6.92 -5.11
CA THR A 13 7.05 5.69 -5.93
C THR A 13 8.44 5.33 -6.43
N PHE A 14 8.65 4.05 -6.75
CA PHE A 14 9.83 3.61 -7.49
C PHE A 14 9.43 3.12 -8.89
N ARG A 15 10.29 3.38 -9.88
CA ARG A 15 10.01 3.19 -11.31
C ARG A 15 9.54 1.77 -11.64
N GLU A 16 10.20 0.76 -11.09
CA GLU A 16 9.88 -0.64 -11.39
C GLU A 16 8.52 -1.05 -10.83
N GLY A 17 8.14 -0.56 -9.64
CA GLY A 17 6.84 -0.84 -9.03
C GLY A 17 5.69 -0.23 -9.83
N VAL A 18 5.86 1.00 -10.33
CA VAL A 18 4.89 1.64 -11.22
C VAL A 18 4.79 0.88 -12.54
N ARG A 19 5.92 0.47 -13.12
CA ARG A 19 5.96 -0.31 -14.38
C ARG A 19 5.23 -1.63 -14.23
N HIS A 20 5.57 -2.44 -13.22
CA HIS A 20 4.93 -3.74 -12.97
C HIS A 20 3.44 -3.59 -12.71
N THR A 21 3.04 -2.61 -11.88
CA THR A 21 1.63 -2.31 -11.63
C THR A 21 0.92 -1.98 -12.94
N SER A 22 1.47 -1.06 -13.74
CA SER A 22 0.86 -0.66 -15.01
C SER A 22 0.74 -1.83 -15.99
N SER A 23 1.78 -2.64 -16.14
CA SER A 23 1.77 -3.81 -17.03
C SER A 23 0.73 -4.84 -16.58
N THR A 24 0.66 -5.18 -15.29
CA THR A 24 -0.32 -6.15 -14.76
C THR A 24 -1.75 -5.66 -14.97
N PHE A 25 -2.05 -4.41 -14.65
CA PHE A 25 -3.41 -3.88 -14.83
C PHE A 25 -3.77 -3.68 -16.31
N GLN A 26 -2.80 -3.35 -17.18
CA GLN A 26 -3.00 -3.29 -18.62
C GLN A 26 -3.34 -4.67 -19.20
N GLU A 27 -2.62 -5.72 -18.78
CA GLU A 27 -2.86 -7.09 -19.22
C GLU A 27 -4.22 -7.61 -18.76
N LEU A 28 -4.56 -7.40 -17.48
CA LEU A 28 -5.80 -7.92 -16.89
C LEU A 28 -7.04 -7.13 -17.31
N LEU A 29 -6.93 -5.80 -17.43
CA LEU A 29 -8.09 -4.89 -17.49
C LEU A 29 -8.06 -3.89 -18.65
N GLY A 30 -6.99 -3.83 -19.45
CA GLY A 30 -6.83 -2.85 -20.54
C GLY A 30 -7.86 -2.99 -21.68
N PHE A 31 -8.50 -4.16 -21.80
CA PHE A 31 -9.60 -4.33 -22.74
C PHE A 31 -10.83 -3.48 -22.36
N ASN A 32 -11.11 -3.32 -21.06
CA ASN A 32 -12.30 -2.62 -20.56
C ASN A 32 -12.01 -1.21 -20.05
N TYR A 33 -10.77 -0.94 -19.62
CA TYR A 33 -10.37 0.31 -18.98
C TYR A 33 -9.16 0.94 -19.67
N GLU A 34 -9.04 2.26 -19.54
CA GLU A 34 -7.83 3.00 -19.93
C GLU A 34 -6.90 3.10 -18.71
N ILE A 35 -5.67 2.60 -18.82
CA ILE A 35 -4.66 2.73 -17.76
C ILE A 35 -3.94 4.07 -17.92
N GLN A 36 -3.95 4.90 -16.89
CA GLN A 36 -3.34 6.24 -16.94
C GLN A 36 -2.48 6.50 -15.71
N LEU A 37 -1.28 7.01 -15.94
CA LEU A 37 -0.39 7.50 -14.89
C LEU A 37 -0.81 8.91 -14.47
N VAL A 38 -0.77 9.19 -13.17
CA VAL A 38 -1.14 10.49 -12.59
C VAL A 38 -0.18 10.94 -11.49
N SER A 39 0.11 12.23 -11.45
CA SER A 39 0.94 12.87 -10.42
C SER A 39 0.11 13.37 -9.24
N ALA A 40 0.75 13.84 -8.17
CA ALA A 40 0.05 14.53 -7.09
C ALA A 40 -0.67 15.79 -7.58
N ARG A 41 -0.07 16.51 -8.54
CA ARG A 41 -0.67 17.70 -9.16
C ARG A 41 -1.98 17.36 -9.88
N ASP A 42 -2.03 16.25 -10.61
CA ASP A 42 -3.24 15.80 -11.30
C ASP A 42 -4.37 15.54 -10.31
N LEU A 43 -4.06 14.86 -9.19
CA LEU A 43 -5.04 14.56 -8.14
C LEU A 43 -5.55 15.80 -7.41
N LEU A 44 -4.76 16.87 -7.36
CA LEU A 44 -5.14 18.14 -6.72
C LEU A 44 -5.97 19.06 -7.62
N GLN A 45 -5.64 19.12 -8.91
CA GLN A 45 -6.10 20.19 -9.81
C GLN A 45 -7.16 19.74 -10.82
N ARG A 46 -7.24 18.46 -11.18
CA ARG A 46 -8.15 17.98 -12.24
C ARG A 46 -9.45 17.40 -11.66
N THR A 47 -10.45 17.19 -12.53
CA THR A 47 -11.68 16.44 -12.21
C THR A 47 -11.49 14.98 -12.63
N TRP A 48 -10.72 14.23 -11.84
CA TRP A 48 -10.35 12.85 -12.17
C TRP A 48 -11.39 11.85 -11.66
N GLU A 49 -12.07 12.16 -10.56
CA GLU A 49 -12.95 11.28 -9.80
C GLU A 49 -14.07 10.70 -10.67
N LYS A 50 -14.73 11.54 -11.47
CA LYS A 50 -15.90 11.15 -12.29
C LYS A 50 -15.58 10.12 -13.37
N SER A 51 -14.36 10.14 -13.91
CA SER A 51 -13.94 9.24 -14.98
C SER A 51 -13.18 8.01 -14.47
N THR A 52 -12.96 7.90 -13.16
CA THR A 52 -12.06 6.90 -12.58
C THR A 52 -12.84 5.73 -11.98
N ALA A 53 -12.55 4.53 -12.45
CA ALA A 53 -13.06 3.29 -11.88
C ALA A 53 -12.23 2.83 -10.68
N LEU A 54 -10.92 3.07 -10.70
CA LEU A 54 -9.98 2.62 -9.67
C LEU A 54 -8.79 3.57 -9.59
N LEU A 55 -8.38 3.91 -8.37
CA LEU A 55 -7.14 4.62 -8.07
C LEU A 55 -6.15 3.69 -7.35
N ILE A 56 -4.91 3.64 -7.84
CA ILE A 56 -3.87 2.75 -7.34
C ILE A 56 -2.69 3.56 -6.84
N PHE A 57 -2.24 3.27 -5.61
CA PHE A 57 -0.98 3.74 -5.05
C PHE A 57 0.02 2.59 -4.97
N PRO A 58 1.07 2.60 -5.82
CA PRO A 58 2.11 1.57 -5.81
C PRO A 58 3.01 1.60 -4.56
N GLY A 59 3.99 0.71 -4.55
CA GLY A 59 5.02 0.66 -3.51
C GLY A 59 6.09 1.76 -3.61
N GLY A 60 6.93 1.82 -2.57
CA GLY A 60 8.03 2.77 -2.43
C GLY A 60 8.12 3.29 -1.00
N ALA A 61 8.04 4.60 -0.80
CA ALA A 61 7.94 5.26 0.50
C ALA A 61 6.67 6.13 0.56
N ASP A 62 5.92 6.04 1.65
CA ASP A 62 4.61 6.70 1.79
C ASP A 62 4.71 8.14 2.31
N ILE A 63 5.79 8.49 3.03
CA ILE A 63 6.03 9.85 3.54
C ILE A 63 5.92 10.92 2.42
N PRO A 64 6.52 10.75 1.23
CA PRO A 64 6.32 11.68 0.13
C PRO A 64 4.86 11.79 -0.34
N TYR A 65 4.09 10.69 -0.36
CA TYR A 65 2.65 10.75 -0.69
C TYR A 65 1.93 11.66 0.29
N MET A 66 2.17 11.45 1.58
CA MET A 66 1.61 12.29 2.64
C MET A 66 2.01 13.76 2.43
N LYS A 67 3.28 14.06 2.16
CA LYS A 67 3.76 15.44 2.00
C LYS A 67 3.08 16.15 0.82
N LEU A 68 2.91 15.47 -0.31
CA LEU A 68 2.35 16.07 -1.52
C LEU A 68 0.82 16.16 -1.52
N LEU A 69 0.14 15.24 -0.83
CA LEU A 69 -1.33 15.13 -0.86
C LEU A 69 -2.01 15.59 0.44
N LYS A 70 -1.25 16.00 1.45
CA LYS A 70 -1.77 16.44 2.77
C LYS A 70 -2.93 17.41 2.65
N GLY A 71 -3.98 17.20 3.44
CA GLY A 71 -5.18 18.00 3.43
C GLY A 71 -5.98 17.76 2.16
N ARG A 72 -5.89 18.69 1.20
CA ARG A 72 -6.78 18.71 0.02
C ARG A 72 -6.70 17.45 -0.84
N GLY A 73 -5.49 16.91 -1.08
CA GLY A 73 -5.33 15.71 -1.91
C GLY A 73 -6.02 14.50 -1.28
N ASN A 74 -5.77 14.27 -0.01
CA ASN A 74 -6.34 13.16 0.75
C ASN A 74 -7.83 13.30 0.97
N GLN A 75 -8.33 14.51 1.22
CA GLN A 75 -9.77 14.77 1.27
C GLN A 75 -10.46 14.39 -0.04
N ARG A 76 -9.85 14.68 -1.20
CA ARG A 76 -10.39 14.30 -2.50
C ARG A 76 -10.35 12.79 -2.73
N ILE A 77 -9.23 12.14 -2.41
CA ILE A 77 -9.09 10.68 -2.53
C ILE A 77 -10.10 9.98 -1.63
N ARG A 78 -10.24 10.44 -0.39
CA ARG A 78 -11.21 9.90 0.57
C ARG A 78 -12.64 10.10 0.09
N SER A 79 -12.99 11.31 -0.34
CA SER A 79 -14.32 11.60 -0.89
C SER A 79 -14.63 10.77 -2.13
N TYR A 80 -13.64 10.51 -2.99
CA TYR A 80 -13.81 9.62 -4.14
C TYR A 80 -14.22 8.20 -3.70
N VAL A 81 -13.55 7.63 -2.70
CA VAL A 81 -13.88 6.29 -2.18
C VAL A 81 -15.23 6.29 -1.45
N GLU A 82 -15.50 7.29 -0.61
CA GLU A 82 -16.77 7.44 0.11
C GLU A 82 -17.97 7.59 -0.85
N ASN A 83 -17.75 8.13 -2.05
CA ASN A 83 -18.75 8.23 -3.11
C ASN A 83 -18.80 7.00 -4.06
N GLY A 84 -18.26 5.85 -3.62
CA GLY A 84 -18.32 4.59 -4.36
C GLY A 84 -17.16 4.33 -5.33
N GLY A 85 -16.09 5.14 -5.26
CA GLY A 85 -14.83 4.87 -5.95
C GLY A 85 -14.04 3.73 -5.31
N ALA A 86 -13.11 3.13 -6.08
CA ALA A 86 -12.26 2.04 -5.59
C ALA A 86 -10.81 2.49 -5.42
N PHE A 87 -10.16 2.03 -4.35
CA PHE A 87 -8.74 2.30 -4.06
C PHE A 87 -7.97 1.01 -3.85
N ILE A 88 -6.76 0.92 -4.40
CA ILE A 88 -5.79 -0.14 -4.10
C ILE A 88 -4.48 0.48 -3.64
N GLY A 89 -4.01 0.07 -2.47
CA GLY A 89 -2.68 0.37 -1.97
C GLY A 89 -1.77 -0.85 -2.03
N ILE A 90 -0.56 -0.70 -2.56
CA ILE A 90 0.43 -1.78 -2.67
C ILE A 90 1.69 -1.36 -1.91
N CYS A 91 2.19 -2.19 -1.00
CA CYS A 91 3.38 -1.89 -0.18
C CYS A 91 3.23 -0.51 0.51
N ALA A 92 4.02 0.51 0.15
CA ALA A 92 3.85 1.89 0.64
C ALA A 92 2.41 2.42 0.52
N GLY A 93 1.73 2.14 -0.59
CA GLY A 93 0.31 2.51 -0.75
C GLY A 93 -0.62 1.78 0.23
N ALA A 94 -0.28 0.56 0.65
CA ALA A 94 -1.04 -0.18 1.66
C ALA A 94 -0.85 0.43 3.05
N TYR A 95 0.38 0.78 3.42
CA TYR A 95 0.65 1.56 4.65
C TYR A 95 -0.10 2.89 4.63
N TYR A 96 -0.05 3.60 3.51
CA TYR A 96 -0.72 4.89 3.31
C TYR A 96 -2.24 4.84 3.54
N SER A 97 -2.87 3.69 3.29
CA SER A 97 -4.31 3.48 3.46
C SER A 97 -4.75 3.29 4.92
N GLY A 98 -3.80 3.06 5.84
CA GLY A 98 -4.06 2.88 7.26
C GLY A 98 -4.55 4.12 7.97
N ASP A 99 -4.88 3.96 9.25
CA ASP A 99 -5.03 5.07 10.19
C ASP A 99 -3.66 5.49 10.74
N ILE A 100 -2.86 4.50 11.11
CA ILE A 100 -1.51 4.67 11.65
C ILE A 100 -0.55 3.75 10.90
N VAL A 101 0.62 4.27 10.55
CA VAL A 101 1.73 3.49 10.03
C VAL A 101 2.76 3.27 11.12
N GLU A 102 3.11 2.01 11.33
CA GLU A 102 4.24 1.61 12.18
C GLU A 102 5.23 0.81 11.34
N PHE A 103 6.30 1.46 10.89
CA PHE A 103 7.29 0.83 10.02
C PHE A 103 8.67 0.83 10.68
N ALA A 104 9.34 -0.32 10.67
CA ALA A 104 10.73 -0.49 11.11
C ALA A 104 11.04 0.17 12.48
N LEU A 105 10.17 -0.06 13.46
CA LEU A 105 10.27 0.53 14.80
C LEU A 105 11.62 0.23 15.46
N ASN A 106 12.16 1.22 16.17
CA ASN A 106 13.46 1.23 16.85
C ASN A 106 14.65 1.08 15.89
N THR A 107 14.52 1.57 14.66
CA THR A 107 15.59 1.62 13.67
C THR A 107 15.71 3.04 13.09
N ARG A 108 16.76 3.27 12.28
CA ARG A 108 16.92 4.53 11.54
C ARG A 108 15.81 4.80 10.52
N LEU A 109 15.02 3.78 10.17
CA LEU A 109 13.92 3.85 9.19
C LEU A 109 12.55 3.94 9.87
N GLU A 110 12.51 4.21 11.17
CA GLU A 110 11.27 4.25 11.95
C GLU A 110 10.26 5.24 11.37
N VAL A 111 9.03 4.76 11.20
CA VAL A 111 7.84 5.58 10.96
C VAL A 111 6.79 5.20 11.99
N ARG A 112 6.28 6.19 12.72
CA ARG A 112 5.19 6.01 13.69
C ARG A 112 4.27 7.23 13.66
N GLU A 113 3.40 7.27 12.67
CA GLU A 113 2.62 8.46 12.34
C GLU A 113 1.23 8.10 11.79
N GLU A 114 0.29 9.04 11.92
CA GLU A 114 -1.05 8.93 11.35
C GLU A 114 -1.07 9.16 9.83
N ARG A 115 -2.11 8.64 9.17
CA ARG A 115 -2.44 8.90 7.76
C ARG A 115 -3.86 9.42 7.63
N GLU A 116 -4.09 10.34 6.70
CA GLU A 116 -5.38 11.01 6.54
C GLU A 116 -6.43 10.15 5.81
N LEU A 117 -6.01 9.12 5.07
CA LEU A 117 -6.93 8.27 4.31
C LEU A 117 -7.81 7.42 5.23
N LYS A 118 -7.21 6.74 6.23
CA LYS A 118 -7.92 5.93 7.24
C LYS A 118 -8.93 4.95 6.63
N PHE A 119 -8.61 4.35 5.49
CA PHE A 119 -9.46 3.35 4.84
C PHE A 119 -9.46 2.04 5.61
N PHE A 120 -8.29 1.63 6.11
CA PHE A 120 -8.22 0.62 7.16
C PHE A 120 -8.26 1.31 8.53
N PRO A 121 -9.26 1.03 9.40
CA PRO A 121 -9.42 1.69 10.70
C PRO A 121 -8.50 1.06 11.75
N GLY A 122 -7.20 1.19 11.55
CA GLY A 122 -6.18 0.66 12.46
C GLY A 122 -4.75 0.82 11.96
N ILE A 123 -3.86 0.09 12.63
CA ILE A 123 -2.42 0.13 12.37
C ILE A 123 -2.09 -0.78 11.20
N VAL A 124 -1.37 -0.25 10.21
CA VAL A 124 -0.64 -1.03 9.22
C VAL A 124 0.81 -1.09 9.67
N ARG A 125 1.27 -2.28 10.08
CA ARG A 125 2.57 -2.47 10.69
C ARG A 125 3.51 -3.28 9.80
N GLY A 126 4.77 -2.89 9.75
CA GLY A 126 5.81 -3.70 9.14
C GLY A 126 7.21 -3.27 9.54
N PRO A 127 8.24 -3.87 8.95
CA PRO A 127 8.13 -5.12 8.19
C PRO A 127 7.79 -6.32 9.12
N LEU A 128 7.02 -7.30 8.63
CA LEU A 128 6.51 -8.41 9.45
C LEU A 128 7.54 -9.56 9.65
N LEU A 129 8.11 -10.07 8.55
CA LEU A 129 8.84 -11.34 8.55
C LEU A 129 10.35 -11.17 8.74
N ALA A 130 10.88 -9.98 8.50
CA ALA A 130 12.30 -9.66 8.60
C ALA A 130 12.53 -8.15 8.65
N PRO A 131 13.64 -7.68 9.23
CA PRO A 131 14.09 -6.29 9.09
C PRO A 131 14.21 -5.90 7.62
N TYR A 132 14.09 -4.60 7.35
CA TYR A 132 14.17 -4.02 6.02
C TYR A 132 15.29 -2.98 5.97
N GLU A 133 16.02 -2.96 4.85
CA GLU A 133 17.04 -1.95 4.56
C GLU A 133 16.95 -1.56 3.08
N TYR A 134 16.98 -0.27 2.77
CA TYR A 134 16.86 0.21 1.38
C TYR A 134 18.05 -0.18 0.49
N GLU A 135 19.24 -0.26 1.08
CA GLU A 135 20.51 -0.39 0.34
C GLU A 135 20.97 -1.84 0.19
N THR A 136 20.30 -2.79 0.86
CA THR A 136 20.73 -4.20 0.87
C THR A 136 19.53 -5.12 0.67
N PRO A 137 19.72 -6.33 0.11
CA PRO A 137 18.65 -7.33 0.03
C PRO A 137 18.34 -7.98 1.38
N SER A 138 18.69 -7.33 2.49
CA SER A 138 18.44 -7.86 3.84
C SER A 138 16.95 -8.06 4.06
N GLY A 139 16.59 -9.25 4.55
CA GLY A 139 15.21 -9.63 4.84
C GLY A 139 14.40 -10.12 3.64
N VAL A 140 14.92 -10.00 2.41
CA VAL A 140 14.27 -10.54 1.19
C VAL A 140 14.06 -12.05 1.33
N ARG A 141 12.86 -12.52 0.99
CA ARG A 141 12.50 -13.95 1.04
C ARG A 141 11.27 -14.28 0.19
N ALA A 142 11.05 -15.56 -0.06
CA ALA A 142 9.74 -16.04 -0.51
C ALA A 142 8.83 -16.21 0.71
N ALA A 143 7.85 -15.33 0.87
CA ALA A 143 6.83 -15.44 1.91
C ALA A 143 5.67 -16.30 1.42
N LYS A 144 5.13 -17.15 2.29
CA LYS A 144 3.95 -17.95 2.05
C LYS A 144 2.73 -17.21 2.57
N ILE A 145 1.77 -16.99 1.68
CA ILE A 145 0.45 -16.49 2.04
C ILE A 145 -0.60 -17.56 1.74
N TYR A 146 -1.66 -17.60 2.52
CA TYR A 146 -2.89 -18.30 2.18
C TYR A 146 -3.88 -17.29 1.65
N CYS A 147 -4.31 -17.44 0.40
CA CYS A 147 -5.20 -16.50 -0.27
C CYS A 147 -6.09 -17.26 -1.25
N ASN A 148 -7.39 -16.97 -1.27
CA ASN A 148 -8.37 -17.68 -2.12
C ASN A 148 -8.25 -19.21 -2.01
N ASP A 149 -8.21 -19.72 -0.78
CA ASP A 149 -8.07 -21.14 -0.43
C ASP A 149 -6.79 -21.84 -0.92
N LEU A 150 -5.81 -21.09 -1.43
CA LEU A 150 -4.58 -21.62 -1.98
C LEU A 150 -3.34 -21.04 -1.28
N PRO A 151 -2.33 -21.88 -0.96
CA PRO A 151 -1.03 -21.39 -0.54
C PRO A 151 -0.26 -20.85 -1.74
N ILE A 152 0.18 -19.59 -1.66
CA ILE A 152 0.95 -18.91 -2.71
C ILE A 152 2.25 -18.40 -2.11
N SER A 153 3.36 -18.54 -2.85
CA SER A 153 4.63 -17.92 -2.50
C SER A 153 4.77 -16.59 -3.21
N LEU A 154 5.00 -15.52 -2.45
CA LEU A 154 5.22 -14.16 -2.95
C LEU A 154 6.63 -13.68 -2.62
N TYR A 155 7.17 -12.83 -3.50
CA TYR A 155 8.36 -12.07 -3.18
C TYR A 155 8.07 -11.09 -2.03
N TYR A 156 8.80 -11.23 -0.93
CA TYR A 156 8.71 -10.36 0.23
C TYR A 156 9.96 -9.51 0.34
N ASN A 157 9.77 -8.20 0.48
CA ASN A 157 10.80 -7.24 0.88
C ASN A 157 10.12 -6.07 1.62
N GLY A 158 10.25 -6.04 2.94
CA GLY A 158 9.65 -4.99 3.76
C GLY A 158 8.12 -5.02 3.90
N GLY A 159 7.48 -6.16 3.56
CA GLY A 159 6.03 -6.31 3.60
C GLY A 159 5.43 -6.17 5.00
N GLY A 160 4.26 -5.53 5.07
CA GLY A 160 3.54 -5.29 6.33
C GLY A 160 2.32 -6.18 6.49
N TYR A 161 1.54 -5.87 7.52
CA TYR A 161 0.24 -6.48 7.83
C TYR A 161 -0.70 -5.46 8.45
N PHE A 162 -1.99 -5.73 8.32
CA PHE A 162 -3.07 -4.96 8.94
C PHE A 162 -3.33 -5.55 10.33
N LYS A 163 -3.02 -4.80 11.40
CA LYS A 163 -3.10 -5.31 12.78
C LYS A 163 -4.55 -5.55 13.20
N GLU A 164 -4.84 -6.74 13.71
CA GLU A 164 -6.17 -7.15 14.21
C GLU A 164 -7.27 -6.98 13.15
N ALA A 165 -6.94 -7.19 11.88
CA ALA A 165 -7.86 -7.02 10.76
C ALA A 165 -9.11 -7.91 10.88
N GLU A 166 -8.97 -9.13 11.40
CA GLU A 166 -10.08 -10.07 11.60
C GLU A 166 -11.10 -9.60 12.64
N GLN A 167 -10.72 -8.64 13.50
CA GLN A 167 -11.60 -8.09 14.55
C GLN A 167 -12.37 -6.85 14.08
N LYS A 168 -12.10 -6.35 12.87
CA LYS A 168 -12.73 -5.15 12.32
C LYS A 168 -13.98 -5.54 11.53
N LYS A 169 -15.13 -4.95 11.86
CA LYS A 169 -16.44 -5.30 11.27
C LYS A 169 -16.52 -5.06 9.77
N ASP A 170 -15.90 -3.99 9.28
CA ASP A 170 -15.97 -3.56 7.87
C ASP A 170 -14.72 -3.96 7.07
N VAL A 171 -14.03 -5.03 7.50
CA VAL A 171 -12.81 -5.53 6.86
C VAL A 171 -12.99 -7.00 6.48
N LEU A 172 -12.74 -7.29 5.20
CA LEU A 172 -12.64 -8.65 4.70
C LEU A 172 -11.17 -9.01 4.51
N VAL A 173 -10.69 -10.02 5.23
CA VAL A 173 -9.33 -10.54 5.07
C VAL A 173 -9.31 -11.53 3.90
N LEU A 174 -8.64 -11.17 2.81
CA LEU A 174 -8.50 -12.01 1.62
C LEU A 174 -7.33 -12.98 1.70
N GLY A 175 -6.36 -12.72 2.59
CA GLY A 175 -5.26 -13.64 2.81
C GLY A 175 -4.42 -13.32 4.04
N THR A 176 -3.70 -14.33 4.52
CA THR A 176 -2.89 -14.28 5.73
C THR A 176 -1.51 -14.89 5.49
N TYR A 177 -0.50 -14.39 6.19
CA TYR A 177 0.82 -15.01 6.16
C TYR A 177 0.77 -16.37 6.86
N LEU A 178 1.37 -17.38 6.24
CA LEU A 178 1.56 -18.72 6.81
C LEU A 178 2.90 -18.85 7.55
N ASP A 179 3.84 -17.94 7.28
CA ASP A 179 5.16 -17.96 7.92
C ASP A 179 5.07 -17.60 9.40
N LYS A 180 5.87 -18.29 10.21
CA LYS A 180 6.05 -17.93 11.62
C LYS A 180 6.81 -16.61 11.72
N VAL A 181 6.27 -15.66 12.48
CA VAL A 181 6.96 -14.41 12.80
C VAL A 181 8.16 -14.73 13.69
N THR A 182 9.38 -14.59 13.16
CA THR A 182 10.58 -14.67 13.98
C THR A 182 10.72 -13.36 14.75
N LEU A 183 10.06 -13.26 15.92
CA LEU A 183 10.37 -12.20 16.87
C LEU A 183 11.77 -12.47 17.40
N THR A 184 12.77 -11.74 16.91
CA THR A 184 14.10 -11.69 17.53
C THR A 184 13.90 -11.08 18.91
N LYS A 185 13.73 -11.93 19.93
CA LYS A 185 13.92 -11.53 21.33
C LYS A 185 15.35 -10.97 21.40
N LYS A 186 15.50 -9.65 21.47
CA LYS A 186 16.71 -9.06 22.02
C LYS A 186 16.80 -9.60 23.44
N LEU A 187 17.65 -10.60 23.63
CA LEU A 187 18.14 -10.99 24.93
C LEU A 187 18.74 -9.73 25.55
N PHE A 188 18.00 -9.09 26.44
CA PHE A 188 18.61 -8.26 27.47
C PHE A 188 19.40 -9.24 28.34
N GLN A 189 20.69 -9.39 28.06
CA GLN A 189 21.63 -9.84 29.07
C GLN A 189 21.84 -8.65 30.01
N LEU A 190 21.47 -8.88 31.28
CA LEU A 190 21.80 -8.05 32.43
C LEU A 190 23.32 -7.93 32.60
#